data_AF-A0A3B8KWS4-F1
#
_entry.id   AF-A0A3B8KWS4-F1
#
_cell.length_a   1.000
_cell.length_b   1.000
_cell.length_c   1.000
_cell.angle_alpha   90.00
_cell.angle_beta   90.00
_cell.angle_gamma   90.00
#
_symmetry.space_group_name_H-M   'P 1'
#
loop_
_entity.id
_entity.type
_entity.pdbx_description
1 polymer ?
#
loop_
_entity_poly.entity_id
_entity_poly.type
_entity_poly.pdbx_seq_one_letter_code
_entity_poly.pdbx_strand_id
1 'polypeptide(L)' 'MAIDWRAFCDIVDQHERFVLTSHVRPDADAIGSEVGLAELLESQGKTVRIVNPSPITDALLFLDPD' A
#
# COMPACT_ATOMS: atom_id res chain seq x y z
N MET A 1 17.64 8.28 -14.56
CA MET A 1 17.89 8.63 -13.14
C MET A 1 17.50 7.40 -12.34
N ALA A 2 18.39 6.83 -11.52
CA ALA A 2 18.07 5.67 -10.70
C ALA A 2 17.56 6.17 -9.34
N ILE A 3 16.44 5.63 -8.87
CA ILE A 3 15.93 5.90 -7.52
C ILE A 3 16.77 5.09 -6.54
N ASP A 4 17.29 5.73 -5.50
CA ASP A 4 17.97 5.03 -4.40
C ASP A 4 16.92 4.52 -3.39
N TRP A 5 16.76 3.20 -3.35
CA TRP A 5 15.78 2.53 -2.50
C TRP A 5 16.26 2.25 -1.08
N ARG A 6 17.55 2.50 -0.75
CA ARG A 6 18.09 2.13 0.57
C ARG A 6 17.36 2.81 1.72
N ALA A 7 17.04 4.09 1.57
CA ALA A 7 16.29 4.83 2.58
C ALA A 7 14.91 4.20 2.86
N PHE A 8 14.27 3.63 1.83
CA PHE A 8 13.01 2.90 2.01
C PHE A 8 13.24 1.57 2.72
N CYS A 9 14.24 0.78 2.31
CA CYS A 9 14.59 -0.47 2.98
C CYS A 9 14.89 -0.26 4.47
N ASP A 10 15.66 0.77 4.82
CA ASP A 10 15.99 1.11 6.21
C ASP A 10 14.72 1.41 7.04
N ILE A 11 13.74 2.11 6.46
CA ILE A 11 12.45 2.37 7.11
C ILE A 11 11.69 1.07 7.32
N VAL A 12 11.64 0.20 6.31
CA VAL A 12 10.95 -1.09 6.38
C VAL A 12 11.56 -1.97 7.47
N ASP A 13 12.88 -2.06 7.55
CA ASP A 13 13.58 -2.88 8.54
C ASP A 13 13.36 -2.39 9.98
N GLN A 14 13.31 -1.06 10.19
CA GLN A 14 13.24 -0.45 11.52
C GLN A 14 11.83 -0.38 12.12
N HIS A 15 10.76 -0.61 11.34
CA HIS A 15 9.39 -0.46 11.79
C HIS A 15 8.57 -1.73 11.59
N GLU A 16 7.63 -1.98 12.50
CA GLU A 16 6.78 -3.19 12.48
C GLU A 16 5.38 -2.94 11.95
N ARG A 17 4.94 -1.67 11.92
CA ARG A 17 3.54 -1.30 11.64
C ARG A 17 3.48 -0.16 10.63
N PHE A 18 2.71 -0.36 9.57
CA PHE A 18 2.58 0.59 8.47
C PHE A 18 1.12 0.96 8.22
N VAL A 19 0.92 2.20 7.82
CA VAL A 19 -0.35 2.66 7.25
C VAL A 19 -0.06 3.08 5.82
N LEU A 20 -0.81 2.54 4.87
CA LEU A 20 -0.81 2.96 3.48
C LEU A 20 -2.07 3.79 3.22
N THR A 21 -1.92 4.82 2.39
CA THR A 21 -3.00 5.74 2.04
C THR A 21 -2.72 6.34 0.68
N SER A 22 -3.77 6.72 -0.03
CA SER A 22 -3.71 7.35 -1.35
C SER A 22 -4.64 8.56 -1.42
N HIS A 23 -4.74 9.15 -2.61
CA HIS A 23 -5.57 10.32 -2.86
C HIS A 23 -7.07 10.01 -2.84
N VAL A 24 -7.89 11.06 -2.76
CA VAL A 24 -9.35 10.95 -2.89
C VAL A 24 -9.76 10.34 -4.23
N ARG A 25 -10.88 9.62 -4.24
CA ARG A 25 -11.40 8.86 -5.41
C ARG A 25 -10.27 8.02 -6.05
N PRO A 26 -9.79 6.98 -5.36
CA PRO A 26 -8.69 6.17 -5.84
C PRO A 26 -9.07 5.50 -7.17
N ASP A 27 -8.12 5.47 -8.09
CA ASP A 27 -8.22 4.71 -9.32
C ASP A 27 -7.59 3.32 -9.15
N ALA A 28 -7.53 2.54 -10.23
CA ALA A 28 -6.97 1.20 -10.19
C ALA A 28 -5.48 1.19 -9.80
N ASP A 29 -4.73 2.26 -10.11
CA ASP A 29 -3.32 2.36 -9.76
C ASP A 29 -3.13 2.64 -8.27
N ALA A 30 -3.93 3.56 -7.70
CA ALA A 30 -3.94 3.81 -6.26
C ALA A 30 -4.21 2.51 -5.47
N ILE A 31 -5.30 1.81 -5.79
CA ILE A 31 -5.68 0.57 -5.08
C ILE A 31 -4.63 -0.51 -5.31
N GLY A 32 -4.23 -0.75 -6.56
CA GLY A 32 -3.26 -1.79 -6.91
C GLY A 32 -1.88 -1.57 -6.29
N SER A 33 -1.42 -0.31 -6.23
CA SER A 33 -0.14 0.05 -5.61
C SER A 33 -0.18 -0.15 -4.10
N GLU A 34 -1.28 0.21 -3.44
CA GLU A 34 -1.45 -0.01 -2.00
C GLU A 34 -1.52 -1.49 -1.65
N VAL A 35 -2.36 -2.27 -2.36
CA VAL A 35 -2.48 -3.72 -2.15
C VAL A 35 -1.15 -4.42 -2.42
N GLY A 36 -0.48 -4.10 -3.54
CA GLY A 36 0.80 -4.70 -3.89
C GLY A 36 1.90 -4.40 -2.86
N LEU A 37 1.94 -3.18 -2.32
CA LEU A 37 2.89 -2.83 -1.27
C LEU A 37 2.52 -3.45 0.08
N ALA A 38 1.23 -3.54 0.41
CA ALA A 38 0.76 -4.21 1.63
C ALA A 38 1.19 -5.68 1.63
N GLU A 39 0.90 -6.43 0.57
CA GLU A 39 1.31 -7.83 0.39
C GLU A 39 2.83 -8.01 0.51
N LEU A 40 3.61 -7.10 -0.09
CA LEU A 40 5.07 -7.13 0.03
C LEU A 40 5.53 -6.95 1.48
N LEU A 41 5.01 -5.95 2.18
CA LEU A 41 5.38 -5.67 3.57
C LEU A 41 4.91 -6.78 4.52
N GLU A 42 3.71 -7.33 4.31
CA GLU A 42 3.17 -8.45 5.08
C GLU A 42 3.97 -9.72 4.86
N SER A 43 4.45 -9.97 3.64
CA SER A 43 5.37 -11.09 3.34
C SER A 43 6.70 -10.99 4.11
N GLN A 44 7.08 -9.79 4.56
CA GLN A 44 8.24 -9.53 5.42
C GLN A 44 7.90 -9.53 6.93
N GLY A 45 6.69 -9.96 7.30
CA GLY A 45 6.24 -10.07 8.69
C GLY A 45 5.73 -8.75 9.29
N LYS A 46 5.54 -7.70 8.48
CA LYS A 46 5.06 -6.41 8.96
C LYS A 46 3.53 -6.41 9.10
N THR A 47 3.00 -5.57 9.99
CA THR A 47 1.55 -5.33 10.10
C THR A 47 1.17 -4.11 9.27
N VAL A 48 0.28 -4.26 8.30
CA VAL A 48 -0.13 -3.16 7.41
C VAL A 48 -1.62 -2.87 7.56
N ARG A 49 -2.01 -1.61 7.35
CA ARG A 49 -3.41 -1.21 7.15
C ARG A 49 -3.50 -0.20 6.01
N ILE A 50 -4.40 -0.42 5.07
CA ILE A 50 -4.75 0.56 4.05
C ILE A 50 -5.91 1.42 4.59
N VAL A 51 -5.76 2.74 4.54
CA VAL A 51 -6.77 3.69 4.99
C VAL A 51 -6.92 4.78 3.94
N ASN A 52 -8.06 4.79 3.24
CA ASN A 52 -8.36 5.77 2.21
C ASN A 52 -9.51 6.72 2.58
N PRO A 53 -9.45 7.99 2.18
CA PRO A 53 -10.48 8.99 2.49
C PRO A 53 -11.75 8.83 1.65
N SER A 54 -11.71 8.03 0.59
CA SER A 54 -12.83 7.78 -0.32
C SER A 54 -13.04 6.28 -0.49
N PRO A 55 -14.29 5.82 -0.66
CA PRO A 55 -14.57 4.41 -0.90
C PRO A 55 -14.06 3.98 -2.29
N ILE A 56 -13.82 2.68 -2.44
CA ILE A 56 -13.59 2.03 -3.73
C ILE A 56 -14.91 2.00 -4.50
N THR A 57 -14.86 2.24 -5.81
CA THR A 57 -16.03 2.14 -6.69
C THR A 57 -16.33 0.68 -7.03
N ASP A 58 -17.61 0.32 -7.26
CA ASP A 58 -18.03 -1.05 -7.63
C ASP A 58 -17.21 -1.69 -8.75
N ALA A 59 -16.82 -0.90 -9.76
CA ALA A 59 -16.03 -1.38 -10.89
C ALA A 59 -14.60 -1.84 -10.52
N LEU A 60 -14.10 -1.43 -9.35
CA LEU A 60 -12.76 -1.73 -8.85
C LEU A 60 -12.79 -2.62 -7.60
N LEU A 61 -13.96 -3.02 -7.09
CA LEU A 61 -14.07 -3.90 -5.91
C LEU A 61 -13.37 -5.24 -6.09
N PHE A 62 -13.17 -5.71 -7.34
CA PHE A 62 -12.41 -6.93 -7.61
C PHE A 62 -10.91 -6.82 -7.27
N LEU A 63 -10.40 -5.61 -7.04
CA LEU A 63 -9.03 -5.35 -6.59
C LEU A 63 -8.91 -5.30 -5.07
N ASP A 64 -10.03 -5.18 -4.35
CA ASP A 64 -10.06 -5.19 -2.89
C ASP A 64 -9.99 -6.66 -2.42
N PRO A 65 -8.95 -7.06 -1.67
CA PRO A 65 -8.85 -8.43 -1.17
C PRO A 65 -9.84 -8.75 -0.03
N ASP A 66 -10.49 -7.73 0.56
CA ASP A 66 -11.44 -7.84 1.68
C ASP A 66 -12.93 -7.72 1.28
#